data_AF-A0AA88IPQ2-F1
#
_entry.id   AF-A0AA88IPQ2-F1
#
_cell.length_a   1.000
_cell.length_b   1.000
_cell.length_c   1.000
_cell.angle_alpha   90.00
_cell.angle_beta   90.00
_cell.angle_gamma   90.00
#
_symmetry.space_group_name_H-M   'P 1'
#
loop_
_entity.id
_entity.type
_entity.pdbx_description
1 polymer ?
#
loop_
_entity_poly.entity_id
_entity_poly.type
_entity_poly.pdbx_seq_one_letter_code
_entity_poly.pdbx_strand_id
1 'polypeptide(L)'
;MSEVHDIDAVGRLSDIDACYTVFEGSSEEDVAHAKVFWSSLCLQPPIESSLVSVDITQRLKVSKDPQRRICDNVCKQPPWSRNDELLQKAYQLQMQDEKQRYLEMAKKRDKIMALLKKQREDRIKKEMVSRAYKPSKPEPTERSSRKSPEVLDQDIKEVRELV
;
A
#
# COMPACT_ATOMS: atom_id res chain seq x y z
N MET A 1 -54.77 -50.09 37.81
CA MET A 1 -53.48 -49.44 38.08
C MET A 1 -52.63 -49.63 36.85
N SER A 2 -52.41 -48.56 36.09
CA SER A 2 -51.51 -48.53 34.93
C SER A 2 -50.51 -47.43 35.21
N GLU A 3 -49.32 -47.82 35.64
CA GLU A 3 -48.17 -46.95 35.87
C GLU A 3 -47.62 -46.47 34.52
N VAL A 4 -47.74 -45.18 34.27
CA VAL A 4 -47.03 -44.49 33.19
C VAL A 4 -45.59 -44.26 33.65
N HIS A 5 -44.67 -44.99 33.03
CA HIS A 5 -43.24 -44.71 33.05
C HIS A 5 -42.93 -43.68 31.97
N ASP A 6 -42.76 -42.41 32.36
CA ASP A 6 -42.14 -41.40 31.49
C ASP A 6 -40.61 -41.61 31.53
N ILE A 7 -40.11 -42.43 30.60
CA ILE A 7 -38.68 -42.69 30.41
C ILE A 7 -38.17 -41.79 29.29
N ASP A 8 -37.27 -40.88 29.67
CA ASP A 8 -36.18 -40.33 28.86
C ASP A 8 -36.52 -39.65 27.53
N ALA A 9 -37.26 -38.54 27.61
CA ALA A 9 -37.30 -37.55 26.53
C ALA A 9 -36.18 -36.49 26.61
N VAL A 10 -35.41 -36.44 27.71
CA VAL A 10 -34.38 -35.42 27.94
C VAL A 10 -33.00 -35.83 27.42
N GLY A 11 -32.75 -37.14 27.20
CA GLY A 11 -31.48 -37.64 26.69
C GLY A 11 -31.26 -37.49 25.18
N ARG A 12 -32.30 -37.20 24.39
CA ARG A 12 -32.26 -37.31 22.92
C ARG A 12 -32.19 -35.96 22.17
N LEU A 13 -32.28 -34.84 22.89
CA LEU A 13 -32.15 -33.49 22.34
C LEU A 13 -30.72 -32.91 22.49
N SER A 14 -29.92 -33.49 23.40
CA SER A 14 -28.51 -33.14 23.61
C SER A 14 -27.62 -33.50 22.42
N ASP A 15 -28.05 -34.47 21.61
CA ASP A 15 -27.23 -35.12 20.56
C ASP A 15 -27.40 -34.51 19.17
N ILE A 16 -28.33 -33.57 18.98
CA ILE A 16 -28.66 -33.02 17.64
C ILE A 16 -27.91 -31.72 17.33
N ASP A 17 -27.33 -31.04 18.32
CA ASP A 17 -26.63 -29.75 18.12
C ASP A 17 -25.09 -29.88 18.07
N ALA A 18 -24.56 -31.09 18.17
CA ALA A 18 -23.14 -31.37 17.98
C ALA A 18 -22.89 -31.95 16.59
N CYS A 19 -22.94 -31.12 15.55
CA CYS A 19 -22.45 -31.49 14.22
C CYS A 19 -20.93 -31.75 14.30
N TYR A 20 -20.54 -33.00 14.51
CA TYR A 20 -19.14 -33.39 14.54
C TYR A 20 -18.67 -33.76 13.12
N THR A 21 -17.47 -33.30 12.76
CA THR A 21 -16.81 -33.67 11.51
C THR A 21 -15.70 -34.68 11.83
N VAL A 22 -15.78 -35.88 11.25
CA VAL A 22 -14.78 -36.95 11.40
C VAL A 22 -13.90 -36.98 10.15
N PHE A 23 -12.58 -36.96 10.34
CA PHE A 23 -11.60 -37.09 9.27
C PHE A 23 -11.27 -38.57 9.06
N GLU A 24 -12.11 -39.28 8.32
CA GLU A 24 -11.89 -40.69 7.98
C GLU A 24 -10.93 -40.81 6.78
N GLY A 25 -9.86 -41.60 6.93
CA GLY A 25 -8.86 -41.82 5.88
C GLY A 25 -7.77 -40.75 5.75
N SER A 26 -7.79 -39.71 6.59
CA SER A 26 -6.70 -38.72 6.68
C SER A 26 -5.54 -39.23 7.54
N SER A 27 -4.33 -38.71 7.30
CA SER A 27 -3.17 -38.99 8.15
C SER A 27 -3.30 -38.32 9.52
N GLU A 28 -2.57 -38.82 10.53
CA GLU A 28 -2.58 -38.21 11.87
C GLU A 28 -2.11 -36.75 11.84
N GLU A 29 -1.16 -36.43 10.95
CA GLU A 29 -0.66 -35.07 10.73
C GLU A 29 -1.77 -34.14 10.23
N ASP A 30 -2.56 -34.57 9.24
CA ASP A 30 -3.66 -33.78 8.69
C ASP A 30 -4.75 -33.50 9.74
N VAL A 31 -5.05 -34.49 10.58
CA VAL A 31 -6.01 -34.34 11.69
C VAL A 31 -5.49 -33.32 12.70
N ALA A 32 -4.19 -33.35 13.02
CA ALA A 32 -3.57 -32.39 13.92
C ALA A 32 -3.62 -30.96 13.32
N HIS A 33 -3.34 -30.80 12.03
CA HIS A 33 -3.44 -29.52 11.33
C HIS A 33 -4.86 -28.97 11.33
N ALA A 34 -5.86 -29.80 10.99
CA ALA A 34 -7.25 -29.38 11.00
C ALA A 34 -7.70 -28.93 12.39
N LYS A 35 -7.30 -29.66 13.45
CA LYS A 35 -7.59 -29.26 14.84
C LYS A 35 -7.02 -27.88 15.17
N VAL A 36 -5.75 -27.62 14.84
CA VAL A 36 -5.12 -26.31 15.09
C VAL A 36 -5.80 -25.21 14.28
N PHE A 37 -6.10 -25.47 13.01
CA PHE A 37 -6.78 -24.53 12.11
C PHE A 37 -8.15 -24.12 12.66
N TRP A 38 -9.02 -25.08 12.96
CA TRP A 38 -10.35 -24.79 13.48
C TRP A 38 -10.30 -24.15 14.88
N SER A 39 -9.34 -24.55 15.70
CA SER A 39 -9.13 -23.90 17.02
C SER A 39 -8.78 -22.42 16.86
N SER A 40 -8.01 -22.05 15.83
CA SER A 40 -7.60 -20.66 15.58
C SER A 40 -8.76 -19.77 15.10
N LEU A 41 -9.73 -20.32 14.37
CA LEU A 41 -10.91 -19.58 13.90
C LEU A 41 -11.93 -19.31 15.01
N CYS A 42 -11.93 -20.14 16.05
CA CYS A 42 -12.80 -19.98 17.21
C CYS A 42 -12.21 -19.04 18.28
N LEU A 43 -11.01 -18.47 18.06
CA LEU A 43 -10.45 -17.47 18.96
C LEU A 43 -11.18 -16.15 18.77
N GLN A 44 -11.56 -15.52 19.88
CA GLN A 44 -12.05 -14.15 19.84
C GLN A 44 -10.97 -13.27 19.17
N PRO A 45 -11.34 -12.40 18.22
CA PRO A 45 -10.37 -11.48 17.62
C PRO A 45 -9.62 -10.74 18.74
N PRO A 46 -8.28 -10.57 18.62
CA PRO A 46 -7.51 -9.82 19.60
C PRO A 46 -8.17 -8.48 19.91
N ILE A 47 -8.11 -8.02 21.17
CA ILE A 47 -8.82 -6.82 21.62
C ILE A 47 -8.45 -5.59 20.77
N GLU A 48 -7.24 -5.57 20.21
CA GLU A 48 -6.73 -4.54 19.28
C GLU A 48 -7.46 -4.49 17.92
N SER A 49 -8.13 -5.59 17.54
CA SER A 49 -8.96 -5.71 16.34
C SER A 49 -10.47 -5.58 16.63
N SER A 50 -10.86 -5.44 17.90
CA SER A 50 -12.24 -5.18 18.28
C SER A 50 -12.60 -3.72 18.02
N LEU A 51 -13.61 -3.48 17.16
CA LEU A 51 -14.20 -2.15 16.95
C LEU A 51 -14.91 -1.60 18.19
N VAL A 52 -15.11 -2.43 19.21
CA VAL A 52 -15.74 -2.07 20.48
C VAL A 52 -14.70 -2.23 21.57
N SER A 53 -14.17 -1.12 22.07
CA SER A 53 -13.32 -1.16 23.26
C SER A 53 -14.18 -1.54 24.46
N VAL A 54 -13.76 -2.59 25.17
CA VAL A 54 -14.50 -3.20 26.29
C VAL A 54 -14.73 -2.21 27.45
N ASP A 55 -13.90 -1.17 27.56
CA ASP A 55 -13.98 -0.13 28.59
C ASP A 55 -14.31 1.27 28.03
N ILE A 56 -15.23 1.35 27.05
CA ILE A 56 -15.85 2.65 26.71
C ILE A 56 -16.90 2.98 27.77
N THR A 57 -16.42 3.57 28.87
CA THR A 57 -17.28 4.33 29.81
C THR A 57 -17.66 5.71 29.24
N GLN A 58 -17.21 6.05 28.03
CA GLN A 58 -17.58 7.28 27.35
C GLN A 58 -18.98 7.19 26.73
N ARG A 59 -20.01 7.09 27.59
CA ARG A 59 -21.32 7.62 27.23
C ARG A 59 -21.14 9.12 27.06
N LEU A 60 -20.91 9.57 25.82
CA LEU A 60 -21.05 10.97 25.46
C LEU A 60 -22.36 11.47 26.07
N LYS A 61 -22.31 12.60 26.78
CA LYS A 61 -23.50 13.19 27.39
C LYS A 61 -24.57 13.30 26.30
N VAL A 62 -25.73 12.69 26.53
CA VAL A 62 -26.88 12.82 25.64
C VAL A 62 -27.15 14.32 25.47
N SER A 63 -27.14 14.78 24.22
CA SER A 63 -27.35 16.20 23.90
C SER A 63 -28.68 16.64 24.51
N LYS A 64 -28.63 17.61 25.42
CA LYS A 64 -29.85 18.24 25.95
C LYS A 64 -30.43 19.11 24.84
N ASP A 65 -31.74 19.02 24.63
CA ASP A 65 -32.44 19.83 23.64
C ASP A 65 -32.15 21.32 23.86
N PRO A 66 -31.93 22.12 22.78
CA PRO A 66 -31.66 23.53 22.90
C PRO A 66 -32.97 24.25 23.17
N GLN A 67 -33.43 24.24 24.42
CA GLN A 67 -34.54 25.09 24.84
C GLN A 67 -34.05 26.55 24.88
N ARG A 68 -34.18 27.19 23.71
CA ARG A 68 -34.54 28.60 23.52
C ARG A 68 -33.83 29.60 24.46
N ARG A 69 -32.59 29.94 24.13
CA ARG A 69 -32.04 31.28 24.43
C ARG A 69 -31.84 32.01 23.10
N ILE A 70 -32.84 32.82 22.78
CA ILE A 70 -32.77 33.86 21.76
C ILE A 70 -31.69 34.85 22.25
N CYS A 71 -30.51 34.76 21.66
CA CYS A 71 -29.56 35.88 21.60
C CYS A 71 -29.00 35.90 20.18
N ASP A 72 -29.43 36.91 19.45
CA ASP A 72 -29.11 37.14 18.05
C ASP A 72 -27.60 37.41 17.88
N ASN A 73 -27.06 36.90 16.76
CA ASN A 73 -25.75 37.24 16.17
C ASN A 73 -24.52 36.39 16.54
N VAL A 74 -24.61 35.06 16.51
CA VAL A 74 -23.42 34.22 16.30
C VAL A 74 -23.56 33.42 15.00
N CYS A 75 -22.86 33.93 13.97
CA CYS A 75 -22.42 33.28 12.74
C CYS A 75 -23.34 32.21 12.11
N LYS A 76 -24.19 32.63 11.17
CA LYS A 76 -25.02 31.78 10.31
C LYS A 76 -24.22 31.14 9.15
N GLN A 77 -23.07 30.54 9.41
CA GLN A 77 -22.37 29.73 8.40
C GLN A 77 -22.73 28.26 8.64
N PRO A 78 -23.26 27.54 7.64
CA PRO A 78 -23.60 26.14 7.81
C PRO A 78 -22.37 25.29 8.17
N PRO A 79 -22.50 24.24 9.00
CA PRO A 79 -21.36 23.40 9.41
C PRO A 79 -20.51 22.85 8.25
N TRP A 80 -21.10 22.69 7.07
CA TRP A 80 -20.41 22.23 5.86
C TRP A 80 -19.45 23.27 5.25
N SER A 81 -19.69 24.58 5.44
CA SER A 81 -18.84 25.64 4.87
C SER A 81 -17.45 25.74 5.52
N ARG A 82 -17.35 25.50 6.84
CA ARG A 82 -16.05 25.50 7.54
C ARG A 82 -15.20 24.27 7.20
N ASN A 83 -15.83 23.14 6.92
CA ASN A 83 -15.12 21.93 6.53
C ASN A 83 -14.49 22.06 5.14
N ASP A 84 -15.16 22.72 4.21
CA ASP A 84 -14.67 22.92 2.84
C ASP A 84 -13.34 23.71 2.79
N GLU A 85 -13.23 24.78 3.59
CA GLU A 85 -11.99 25.57 3.69
C GLU A 85 -10.82 24.76 4.27
N LEU A 86 -11.10 23.88 5.24
CA LEU A 86 -10.08 23.00 5.83
C LEU A 86 -9.60 21.94 4.83
N LEU A 87 -10.52 21.33 4.07
CA LEU A 87 -10.17 20.38 3.01
C LEU A 87 -9.35 21.06 1.92
N GLN A 88 -9.72 22.27 1.51
CA GLN A 88 -8.98 23.03 0.52
C GLN A 88 -7.55 23.38 1.00
N LYS A 89 -7.39 23.78 2.26
CA LYS A 89 -6.07 24.03 2.87
C LYS A 89 -5.22 22.76 2.95
N ALA A 90 -5.80 21.63 3.36
CA ALA A 90 -5.12 20.35 3.42
C ALA A 90 -4.62 19.92 2.03
N TYR A 91 -5.46 20.08 1.01
CA TYR A 91 -5.09 19.80 -0.38
C TYR A 91 -3.94 20.70 -0.87
N GLN A 92 -4.01 22.00 -0.60
CA GLN A 92 -2.93 22.93 -0.97
C GLN A 92 -1.60 22.58 -0.29
N LEU A 93 -1.64 22.19 0.99
CA LEU A 93 -0.45 21.80 1.73
C LEU A 93 0.17 20.53 1.14
N GLN A 94 -0.65 19.51 0.84
CA GLN A 94 -0.19 18.30 0.17
C GLN A 94 0.49 18.62 -1.17
N MET A 95 -0.12 19.48 -1.98
CA MET A 95 0.46 19.88 -3.27
C MET A 95 1.81 20.61 -3.12
N GLN A 96 1.96 21.43 -2.08
CA GLN A 96 3.22 22.11 -1.79
C GLN A 96 4.31 21.10 -1.37
N ASP A 97 3.97 20.16 -0.50
CA ASP A 97 4.89 19.12 -0.05
C ASP A 97 5.36 18.24 -1.21
N GLU A 98 4.44 17.82 -2.09
CA GLU A 98 4.77 17.06 -3.30
C GLU A 98 5.70 17.86 -4.23
N LYS A 99 5.39 19.15 -4.46
CA LYS A 99 6.23 20.02 -5.27
C LYS A 99 7.63 20.16 -4.68
N GLN A 100 7.76 20.35 -3.37
CA GLN A 100 9.05 20.43 -2.69
C GLN A 100 9.84 19.14 -2.84
N ARG A 101 9.18 17.99 -2.64
CA ARG A 101 9.78 16.67 -2.82
C ARG A 101 10.35 16.48 -4.23
N TYR A 102 9.60 16.84 -5.27
CA TYR A 102 10.08 16.75 -6.66
C TYR A 102 11.24 17.71 -6.94
N LEU A 103 11.21 18.94 -6.39
CA LEU A 103 12.32 19.88 -6.52
C LEU A 103 13.62 19.35 -5.90
N GLU A 104 13.54 18.72 -4.73
CA GLU A 104 14.72 18.08 -4.12
C GLU A 104 15.23 16.92 -4.96
N MET A 105 14.33 16.10 -5.50
CA MET A 105 14.69 14.97 -6.36
C MET A 105 15.35 15.44 -7.66
N ALA A 106 14.86 16.54 -8.26
CA ALA A 106 15.49 17.18 -9.41
C ALA A 106 16.90 17.69 -9.08
N LYS A 107 17.07 18.40 -7.96
CA LYS A 107 18.40 18.85 -7.49
C LYS A 107 19.37 17.68 -7.28
N LYS A 108 18.90 16.55 -6.75
CA LYS A 108 19.72 15.33 -6.59
C LYS A 108 20.12 14.76 -7.95
N ARG A 109 19.17 14.69 -8.90
CA ARG A 109 19.44 14.25 -10.27
C ARG A 109 20.48 15.13 -10.96
N ASP A 110 20.37 16.45 -10.83
CA ASP A 110 21.31 17.40 -11.44
C ASP A 110 22.73 17.22 -10.90
N LYS A 111 22.87 16.99 -9.58
CA LYS A 111 24.16 16.66 -8.95
C LYS A 111 24.78 15.39 -9.51
N ILE A 112 23.97 14.33 -9.69
CA ILE A 112 24.44 13.07 -10.28
C ILE A 112 24.87 13.28 -11.73
N MET A 113 24.07 13.99 -12.53
CA MET A 113 24.39 14.27 -13.93
C MET A 113 25.68 15.09 -14.06
N ALA A 114 25.88 16.09 -13.21
CA ALA A 114 27.10 16.88 -13.17
C ALA A 114 28.33 16.03 -12.80
N LEU A 115 28.19 15.14 -11.80
CA LEU A 115 29.26 14.22 -11.41
C LEU A 115 29.64 13.27 -12.56
N LEU A 116 28.65 12.65 -13.21
CA LEU A 116 28.89 11.74 -14.35
C LEU A 116 29.54 12.47 -15.53
N LYS A 117 29.11 13.71 -15.80
CA LYS A 117 29.73 14.55 -16.83
C LYS A 117 31.21 14.79 -16.53
N LYS A 118 31.53 15.18 -15.29
CA LYS A 118 32.92 15.38 -14.85
C LYS A 118 33.75 14.10 -14.98
N GLN A 119 33.23 12.96 -14.51
CA GLN A 119 33.91 11.66 -14.64
C GLN A 119 34.18 11.29 -16.11
N ARG A 120 33.24 11.59 -17.00
CA ARG A 120 33.41 11.38 -18.45
C ARG A 120 34.52 12.26 -19.01
N GLU A 121 34.55 13.54 -18.65
CA GLU A 121 35.59 14.49 -19.06
C GLU A 121 36.97 14.06 -18.56
N ASP A 122 37.07 13.66 -17.30
CA ASP A 122 38.30 13.15 -16.69
C ASP A 122 38.79 11.88 -17.40
N ARG A 123 37.87 10.95 -17.72
CA ARG A 123 38.19 9.74 -18.50
C ARG A 123 38.72 10.10 -19.89
N ILE A 124 38.05 11.00 -20.60
CA ILE A 124 38.47 11.45 -21.93
C ILE A 124 39.86 12.07 -21.85
N LYS A 125 40.12 12.94 -20.87
CA LYS A 125 41.42 13.57 -20.67
C LYS A 125 42.52 12.53 -20.43
N LYS A 126 42.27 11.51 -19.60
CA LYS A 126 43.22 10.41 -19.35
C LYS A 126 43.46 9.57 -20.60
N GLU A 127 42.41 9.26 -21.36
CA GLU A 127 42.51 8.53 -22.62
C GLU A 127 43.29 9.33 -23.67
N MET A 128 43.07 10.63 -23.80
CA MET A 128 43.80 11.48 -24.73
C MET A 128 45.31 11.42 -24.50
N VAL A 129 45.76 11.46 -23.25
CA VAL A 129 47.19 11.36 -22.91
C VAL A 129 47.72 9.94 -23.11
N SER A 130 46.97 8.92 -22.67
CA SER A 130 47.44 7.52 -22.73
C SER A 130 47.33 6.88 -24.12
N ARG A 131 46.56 7.45 -25.05
CA ARG A 131 46.41 6.96 -26.43
C ARG A 131 47.74 6.79 -27.15
N ALA A 132 48.69 7.70 -26.93
CA ALA A 132 50.01 7.65 -27.55
C ALA A 132 50.91 6.52 -27.01
N TYR A 133 50.61 6.00 -25.81
CA TYR A 133 51.44 5.03 -25.10
C TYR A 133 50.77 3.66 -24.97
N LYS A 134 49.59 3.48 -25.57
CA LYS A 134 48.83 2.24 -25.45
C LYS A 134 49.38 1.22 -26.46
N PRO A 135 49.93 0.07 -26.02
CA PRO A 135 50.42 -0.95 -26.94
C PRO A 135 49.26 -1.45 -27.82
N SER A 136 49.44 -1.34 -29.13
CA SER A 136 48.47 -1.79 -30.12
C SER A 136 48.29 -3.30 -29.98
N LYS A 137 47.10 -3.74 -29.55
CA LYS A 137 46.73 -5.16 -29.66
C LYS A 137 46.36 -5.42 -31.12
N PRO A 138 46.75 -6.56 -31.72
CA PRO A 138 46.28 -6.91 -33.05
C PRO A 138 44.74 -6.94 -33.07
N GLU A 139 44.18 -6.26 -34.06
CA GLU A 139 42.74 -6.14 -34.35
C GLU A 139 42.06 -7.52 -34.42
N PRO A 140 41.09 -7.85 -33.55
CA PRO A 140 40.07 -8.81 -33.92
C PRO A 140 39.06 -8.08 -34.81
N THR A 141 39.15 -8.37 -36.10
CA THR A 141 38.18 -8.02 -37.12
C THR A 141 36.75 -8.27 -36.61
N GLU A 142 35.86 -7.33 -36.93
CA GLU A 142 34.40 -7.47 -36.91
C GLU A 142 33.70 -7.58 -35.54
N ARG A 143 33.22 -6.43 -35.05
CA ARG A 143 31.90 -6.38 -34.39
C ARG A 143 31.04 -5.25 -34.95
N SER A 144 30.21 -5.67 -35.91
CA SER A 144 28.82 -5.27 -36.13
C SER A 144 28.48 -3.78 -36.20
N SER A 145 28.33 -3.33 -37.46
CA SER A 145 27.40 -2.31 -37.96
C SER A 145 26.88 -1.28 -36.95
N ARG A 146 27.60 -0.17 -36.84
CA ARG A 146 26.99 1.10 -36.44
C ARG A 146 26.20 1.60 -37.64
N LYS A 147 24.86 1.64 -37.54
CA LYS A 147 24.04 2.36 -38.53
C LYS A 147 24.59 3.78 -38.67
N SER A 148 24.74 4.24 -39.92
CA SER A 148 25.27 5.58 -40.19
C SER A 148 24.35 6.65 -39.55
N PRO A 149 24.90 7.82 -39.18
CA PRO A 149 24.13 8.90 -38.54
C PRO A 149 22.87 9.29 -39.32
N GLU A 150 22.94 9.20 -40.65
CA GLU A 150 21.86 9.53 -41.57
C GLU A 150 20.64 8.60 -41.46
N VAL A 151 20.86 7.33 -41.12
CA VAL A 151 19.75 6.37 -40.90
C VAL A 151 19.03 6.67 -39.58
N LEU A 152 19.75 7.16 -38.57
CA LEU A 152 19.17 7.51 -37.28
C LEU A 152 18.30 8.78 -37.38
N ASP A 153 18.75 9.76 -38.17
CA ASP A 153 18.00 11.00 -38.39
C ASP A 153 16.69 10.75 -39.17
N GLN A 154 16.70 9.78 -40.09
CA GLN A 154 15.51 9.35 -40.82
C GLN A 154 14.49 8.67 -39.89
N ASP A 155 14.94 7.73 -39.04
CA ASP A 155 14.09 7.07 -38.04
C ASP A 155 13.42 8.11 -37.09
N ILE A 156 14.18 9.14 -36.69
CA ILE A 156 13.66 10.22 -35.82
C ILE A 156 12.60 11.06 -36.54
N LYS A 157 12.77 11.30 -37.84
CA LYS A 157 11.84 12.07 -38.65
C LYS A 157 10.51 11.32 -38.83
N GLU A 158 10.57 10.03 -39.13
CA GLU A 158 9.39 9.18 -39.29
C GLU A 158 8.52 9.13 -38.02
N VAL A 159 9.13 9.01 -36.85
CA VAL A 159 8.39 9.02 -35.56
C VAL A 159 7.68 10.36 -35.32
N ARG A 160 8.25 11.48 -35.78
CA ARG A 160 7.64 12.81 -35.63
C ARG A 160 6.48 13.05 -36.58
N GLU A 161 6.42 12.37 -37.71
CA GLU A 161 5.33 12.50 -38.70
C GLU A 161 4.07 11.70 -38.29
N LEU A 162 4.19 10.79 -37.32
CA LEU A 162 3.09 9.95 -36.83
C LEU A 162 2.35 10.50 -35.61
N VAL A 163 2.76 11.66 -35.07
CA VAL A 163 2.16 12.35 -33.90
C VAL A 163 1.50 13.63 -34.35
#